data_AF-A0A2N2KXU0-F1
#
_entry.id   AF-A0A2N2KXU0-F1
#
_cell.length_a   1.000
_cell.length_b   1.000
_cell.length_c   1.000
_cell.angle_alpha   90.00
_cell.angle_beta   90.00
_cell.angle_gamma   90.00
#
_symmetry.space_group_name_H-M   'P 1'
#
loop_
_entity.id
_entity.type
_entity.pdbx_description
1 polymer ?
#
loop_
_entity_poly.entity_id
_entity_poly.type
_entity_poly.pdbx_seq_one_letter_code
_entity_poly.pdbx_strand_id
1 'polypeptide(L)'
;MKAEGKPLPRYLNILFWLLVVGICSWILVWGDYSFYKTWRQKVQLQELNESVSKLKAVNDSLRQENERLKTSPEAAEKAAREQFGLTKEGEKVFRFVPAPPTNKGEEDK
;
A
#
# COMPACT_ATOMS: atom_id res chain seq x y z
N MET A 1 48.39 -17.01 -61.64
CA MET A 1 48.94 -17.11 -60.28
C MET A 1 47.78 -17.51 -59.36
N LYS A 2 47.71 -18.79 -58.99
CA LYS A 2 46.58 -19.36 -58.26
C LYS A 2 46.91 -19.28 -56.77
N ALA A 3 46.24 -18.38 -56.06
CA ALA A 3 46.41 -18.22 -54.62
C ALA A 3 45.81 -19.45 -53.93
N GLU A 4 46.67 -20.38 -53.49
CA GLU A 4 46.27 -21.51 -52.67
C GLU A 4 46.01 -21.01 -51.24
N GLY A 5 44.76 -20.62 -50.98
CA GLY A 5 44.29 -20.32 -49.63
C GLY A 5 44.26 -21.61 -48.82
N LYS A 6 45.12 -21.71 -47.80
CA LYS A 6 45.09 -22.82 -46.83
C LYS A 6 43.68 -22.92 -46.24
N PRO A 7 43.04 -24.11 -46.22
CA PRO A 7 41.71 -24.24 -45.67
C PRO A 7 41.76 -23.86 -44.20
N LEU A 8 40.86 -22.95 -43.79
CA LEU A 8 40.79 -22.53 -42.40
C LEU A 8 40.64 -23.77 -41.51
N PRO A 9 41.48 -23.91 -40.48
CA PRO A 9 41.49 -25.12 -39.70
C PRO A 9 40.22 -25.18 -38.84
N ARG A 10 39.66 -26.38 -38.69
CA ARG A 10 38.34 -26.62 -38.06
C ARG A 10 38.21 -26.04 -36.65
N TYR A 11 39.31 -25.94 -35.89
CA TYR A 11 39.34 -25.33 -34.56
C TYR A 11 39.04 -23.82 -34.60
N LEU A 12 39.37 -23.13 -35.68
CA LEU A 12 39.13 -21.69 -35.82
C LEU A 12 37.63 -21.41 -35.98
N ASN A 13 36.90 -22.26 -36.69
CA ASN A 13 35.43 -22.17 -36.78
C ASN A 13 34.77 -22.47 -35.44
N ILE A 14 35.26 -23.46 -34.69
CA ILE A 14 34.74 -23.77 -33.35
C ILE A 14 35.00 -22.59 -32.41
N LEU A 15 36.21 -22.02 -32.42
CA LEU A 15 36.55 -20.84 -31.63
C LEU A 15 35.69 -19.62 -32.01
N PHE A 16 35.43 -19.43 -33.30
CA PHE A 16 34.53 -18.38 -33.80
C PHE A 16 33.11 -18.56 -33.28
N TRP A 17 32.54 -19.76 -33.38
CA TRP A 17 31.21 -20.04 -32.85
C TRP A 17 31.14 -19.90 -31.33
N LEU A 18 32.17 -20.32 -30.60
CA LEU A 18 32.26 -20.17 -29.14
C LEU A 18 32.30 -18.69 -28.75
N LEU A 19 33.04 -17.87 -29.50
CA LEU A 19 33.10 -16.42 -29.30
C LEU A 19 31.75 -15.74 -29.62
N VAL A 20 31.07 -16.16 -30.70
CA VAL A 20 29.72 -15.67 -31.05
C VAL A 20 28.71 -16.02 -29.96
N VAL A 21 28.68 -17.27 -29.50
CA VAL A 21 27.79 -17.70 -28.40
C VAL A 21 28.12 -16.97 -27.10
N GLY A 22 29.41 -16.77 -26.80
CA GLY A 22 29.87 -15.98 -25.67
C GLY A 22 29.32 -14.55 -25.71
N ILE A 23 29.47 -13.86 -26.84
CA ILE A 23 28.96 -12.49 -27.02
C ILE A 23 27.44 -12.43 -26.99
N CYS A 24 26.74 -13.37 -27.64
CA CYS A 24 25.28 -13.45 -27.59
C CYS A 24 24.77 -13.70 -26.16
N SER A 25 25.40 -14.62 -25.42
CA SER A 25 25.06 -14.88 -24.02
C SER A 25 25.35 -13.66 -23.15
N TRP A 26 26.43 -12.93 -23.44
CA TRP A 26 26.80 -11.72 -22.75
C TRP A 26 25.72 -10.63 -22.96
N ILE A 27 25.35 -10.36 -24.21
CA ILE A 27 24.27 -9.43 -24.57
C ILE A 27 22.92 -9.86 -23.99
N LEU A 28 22.65 -11.16 -23.85
CA LEU A 28 21.40 -11.63 -23.23
C LEU A 28 21.37 -11.42 -21.71
N VAL A 29 22.53 -11.43 -21.03
CA VAL A 29 22.59 -11.34 -19.56
C VAL A 29 22.74 -9.91 -19.03
N TRP A 30 23.50 -8.99 -19.66
CA TRP A 30 23.41 -7.54 -19.31
C TRP A 30 22.85 -6.64 -20.43
N GLY A 31 22.33 -7.17 -21.54
CA GLY A 31 21.58 -6.32 -22.46
C GLY A 31 20.41 -5.71 -21.70
N ASP A 32 20.26 -4.39 -21.80
CA ASP A 32 19.25 -3.57 -21.11
C ASP A 32 17.77 -4.02 -21.33
N TYR A 33 17.56 -5.05 -22.16
CA TYR A 33 16.32 -5.73 -22.48
C TYR A 33 16.08 -7.03 -21.69
N SER A 34 16.55 -7.12 -20.45
CA SER A 34 16.11 -8.19 -19.57
C SER A 34 14.59 -8.08 -19.40
N PHE A 35 13.83 -9.02 -19.98
CA PHE A 35 12.38 -9.20 -19.77
C PHE A 35 11.99 -9.11 -18.27
N TYR A 36 12.94 -9.45 -17.41
CA TYR A 36 12.84 -9.35 -15.96
C TYR A 36 12.62 -7.92 -15.44
N LYS A 37 13.27 -6.91 -16.05
CA LYS A 37 13.18 -5.51 -15.61
C LYS A 37 11.82 -4.91 -15.95
N THR A 38 11.30 -5.19 -17.15
CA THR A 38 9.96 -4.75 -17.57
C THR A 38 8.86 -5.45 -16.79
N TRP A 39 9.03 -6.74 -16.46
CA TRP A 39 8.06 -7.46 -15.63
C TRP A 39 8.03 -6.92 -14.19
N ARG A 40 9.19 -6.68 -13.58
CA ARG A 40 9.28 -6.08 -12.24
C ARG A 40 8.72 -4.66 -12.16
N GLN A 41 8.83 -3.88 -13.25
CA GLN A 41 8.24 -2.54 -13.33
C GLN A 41 6.72 -2.59 -13.47
N LYS A 42 6.17 -3.56 -14.23
CA LYS A 42 4.72 -3.75 -14.33
C LYS A 42 4.08 -4.14 -13.00
N VAL A 43 4.71 -5.03 -12.23
CA VAL A 43 4.22 -5.45 -10.91
C VAL A 43 4.21 -4.26 -9.94
N GLN A 44 5.29 -3.48 -9.89
CA GLN A 44 5.35 -2.27 -9.04
C GLN A 44 4.32 -1.21 -9.44
N LEU A 45 4.09 -1.01 -10.75
CA LEU A 45 3.04 -0.11 -11.21
C LEU A 45 1.65 -0.59 -10.81
N GLN A 46 1.41 -1.90 -10.82
CA GLN A 46 0.12 -2.47 -10.42
C GLN A 46 -0.12 -2.28 -8.91
N GLU A 47 0.85 -2.59 -8.06
CA GLU A 47 0.76 -2.38 -6.60
C GLU A 47 0.59 -0.89 -6.24
N LEU A 48 1.33 -0.01 -6.91
CA LEU A 48 1.23 1.43 -6.68
C LEU A 48 -0.14 1.97 -7.12
N ASN A 49 -0.67 1.50 -8.25
CA ASN A 49 -1.97 1.95 -8.72
C ASN A 49 -3.11 1.42 -7.82
N GLU A 50 -2.99 0.20 -7.31
CA GLU A 50 -3.96 -0.37 -6.38
C GLU A 50 -3.96 0.37 -5.03
N SER A 51 -2.78 0.73 -4.51
CA SER A 51 -2.67 1.55 -3.30
C SER A 51 -3.24 2.96 -3.50
N VAL A 52 -2.98 3.60 -4.63
CA VAL A 52 -3.58 4.91 -4.97
C VAL A 52 -5.10 4.80 -5.07
N SER A 53 -5.64 3.74 -5.68
CA SER A 53 -7.08 3.52 -5.77
C SER A 53 -7.71 3.34 -4.39
N LYS A 54 -7.11 2.52 -3.51
CA LYS A 54 -7.57 2.34 -2.13
C LYS A 54 -7.55 3.65 -1.35
N LEU A 55 -6.44 4.41 -1.43
CA LEU A 55 -6.31 5.69 -0.73
C LEU A 55 -7.34 6.72 -1.23
N LYS A 56 -7.60 6.74 -2.53
CA LYS A 56 -8.60 7.63 -3.13
C LYS A 56 -10.01 7.29 -2.65
N ALA A 57 -10.38 6.01 -2.59
CA ALA A 57 -11.66 5.57 -2.08
C ALA A 57 -11.88 5.99 -0.61
N VAL A 58 -10.85 5.82 0.24
CA VAL A 58 -10.88 6.25 1.65
C VAL A 58 -10.98 7.78 1.77
N ASN A 59 -10.26 8.52 0.92
CA ASN A 59 -10.34 9.97 0.92
C ASN A 59 -11.74 10.46 0.53
N ASP A 60 -12.33 9.88 -0.51
CA ASP A 60 -13.67 10.23 -0.98
C ASP A 60 -14.74 9.91 0.09
N SER A 61 -14.63 8.79 0.80
CA SER A 61 -15.55 8.47 1.89
C SER A 61 -15.43 9.44 3.05
N LEU A 62 -14.20 9.76 3.49
CA LEU A 62 -13.95 10.73 4.55
C LEU A 62 -14.42 12.13 4.17
N ARG A 63 -14.25 12.53 2.90
CA ARG A 63 -14.74 13.82 2.40
C ARG A 63 -16.26 13.87 2.44
N GLN A 64 -16.94 12.80 2.05
CA GLN A 64 -18.40 12.72 2.12
C GLN A 64 -18.92 12.77 3.56
N GLU A 65 -18.21 12.15 4.50
CA GLU A 65 -18.52 12.23 5.93
C GLU A 65 -18.30 13.65 6.47
N ASN A 66 -17.20 14.31 6.09
CA ASN A 66 -16.91 15.69 6.45
C ASN A 66 -17.98 16.65 5.92
N GLU A 67 -18.40 16.48 4.66
CA GLU A 67 -19.50 17.24 4.08
C GLU A 67 -20.81 16.99 4.84
N ARG A 68 -21.17 15.73 5.14
CA ARG A 68 -22.37 15.43 5.97
C ARG A 68 -22.34 16.10 7.33
N LEU A 69 -21.20 16.06 8.01
CA LEU A 69 -20.98 16.70 9.31
C LEU A 69 -21.08 18.22 9.21
N LYS A 70 -20.62 18.83 8.11
CA LYS A 70 -20.69 20.28 7.90
C LYS A 70 -22.07 20.77 7.46
N THR A 71 -22.75 20.01 6.60
CA THR A 71 -24.02 20.45 6.01
C THR A 71 -25.20 20.28 6.97
N SER A 72 -25.13 19.32 7.91
CA SER A 72 -26.20 19.11 8.90
C SER A 72 -25.71 19.45 10.31
N PRO A 73 -26.17 20.56 10.92
CA PRO A 73 -25.86 20.88 12.31
C PRO A 73 -26.33 19.80 13.30
N GLU A 74 -27.37 19.05 12.94
CA GLU A 74 -27.92 17.96 13.75
C GLU A 74 -26.98 16.72 13.75
N ALA A 75 -26.35 16.42 12.61
CA ALA A 75 -25.33 15.37 12.51
C ALA A 75 -24.05 15.73 13.30
N ALA A 76 -23.63 16.99 13.24
CA ALA A 76 -22.50 17.50 14.03
C ALA A 76 -22.78 17.44 15.54
N GLU A 77 -23.98 17.85 15.97
CA GLU A 77 -24.41 17.79 17.37
C GLU A 77 -24.46 16.34 17.88
N LYS A 78 -24.96 15.41 17.06
CA LYS A 78 -24.95 13.98 17.39
C LYS A 78 -23.53 13.44 17.56
N ALA A 79 -22.62 13.74 16.64
CA ALA A 79 -21.22 13.32 16.74
C ALA A 79 -20.51 13.93 17.96
N ALA A 80 -20.77 15.20 18.26
CA ALA A 80 -20.22 15.89 19.44
C ALA A 80 -20.69 15.23 20.75
N ARG A 81 -21.96 14.85 20.86
CA ARG A 81 -22.51 14.17 22.04
C ARG A 81 -22.04 12.72 22.17
N GLU A 82 -22.08 11.94 21.09
CA GLU A 82 -21.80 10.50 21.14
C GLU A 82 -20.30 10.17 21.17
N GLN A 83 -19.49 10.83 20.34
CA GLN A 83 -18.06 10.52 20.23
C GLN A 83 -17.21 11.29 21.24
N PHE A 84 -17.62 12.52 21.58
CA PHE A 84 -16.81 13.42 22.41
C PHE A 84 -17.47 13.77 23.75
N GLY A 85 -18.72 13.37 23.99
CA GLY A 85 -19.43 13.67 25.23
C GLY A 85 -19.66 15.17 25.47
N LEU A 86 -19.61 15.99 24.42
CA LEU A 86 -19.74 17.44 24.51
C LEU A 86 -21.21 17.85 24.68
N THR A 87 -21.46 18.83 25.54
CA THR A 87 -22.78 19.42 25.82
C THR A 87 -22.78 20.92 25.54
N LYS A 88 -23.94 21.50 25.22
CA LYS A 88 -24.05 22.94 24.96
C LYS A 88 -23.88 23.75 26.25
N GLU A 89 -23.45 25.01 26.12
CA GLU A 89 -23.37 25.90 27.27
C GLU A 89 -24.74 26.07 27.93
N GLY A 90 -24.82 25.85 29.24
CA GLY A 90 -26.06 25.91 30.02
C GLY A 90 -26.82 24.58 30.19
N GLU A 91 -26.35 23.47 29.58
CA GLU A 91 -26.97 22.15 29.71
C GLU A 91 -26.54 21.44 31.02
N LYS A 92 -27.48 20.82 31.75
CA LYS A 92 -27.19 20.12 33.01
C LYS A 92 -26.96 18.63 32.77
N VAL A 93 -25.79 18.12 33.18
CA VAL A 93 -25.44 16.70 33.06
C VAL A 93 -25.79 15.96 34.35
N PHE A 94 -26.63 14.92 34.25
CA PHE A 94 -26.92 14.03 35.37
C PHE A 94 -26.06 12.77 35.26
N ARG A 95 -25.19 12.54 36.25
CA ARG A 95 -24.42 11.31 36.37
C ARG A 95 -25.04 10.44 37.47
N PHE A 96 -25.53 9.26 37.09
CA PHE A 96 -26.00 8.28 38.06
C PHE A 96 -24.80 7.58 38.68
N VAL A 97 -24.63 7.74 39.99
CA VAL A 97 -23.65 6.98 40.79
C VAL A 97 -24.36 5.85 41.51
N PRO A 98 -23.78 4.64 41.58
CA PRO A 98 -24.35 3.56 42.36
C PRO A 98 -24.41 3.97 43.83
N ALA A 99 -25.50 3.61 44.50
CA ALA A 99 -25.65 3.89 45.92
C ALA A 99 -24.48 3.24 46.69
N PRO A 100 -23.85 3.95 47.64
CA PRO A 100 -22.81 3.36 48.47
C PRO A 100 -23.38 2.12 49.18
N PRO A 101 -22.60 1.03 49.28
CA PRO A 101 -23.06 -0.18 49.93
C PRO A 101 -23.45 0.18 51.37
N THR A 102 -24.75 0.10 51.66
CA THR A 102 -25.24 0.21 53.02
C THR A 102 -24.77 -1.04 53.74
N ASN A 103 -23.70 -0.92 54.53
CA ASN A 103 -23.34 -1.93 55.52
C ASN A 103 -24.43 -1.94 56.59
N LYS A 104 -25.51 -2.69 56.33
CA LYS A 104 -26.46 -3.12 57.35
C LYS A 104 -25.76 -4.19 58.18
N GLY A 105 -24.99 -3.76 59.17
CA GLY A 105 -24.21 -4.64 60.03
C GLY A 105 -23.77 -3.99 61.32
N GLU A 106 -24.59 -3.13 61.90
CA GLU A 106 -24.35 -2.54 63.23
C GLU A 106 -25.69 -2.16 63.89
N GLU A 107 -26.58 -3.15 64.02
CA GLU A 107 -27.59 -3.16 65.09
C GLU A 107 -27.48 -4.52 65.81
N ASP A 108 -27.52 -4.43 67.13
CA ASP A 108 -27.72 -5.50 68.13
C ASP A 108 -26.47 -6.16 68.77
N LYS A 109 -25.88 -5.44 69.74
CA LYS A 109 -25.44 -6.00 71.03
C LYS A 109 -25.77 -5.03 72.16
#